data_AF-A0A9Q5JL91-F1
#
_entry.id   AF-A0A9Q5JL91-F1
#
_cell.length_a   1.000
_cell.length_b   1.000
_cell.length_c   1.000
_cell.angle_alpha   90.00
_cell.angle_beta   90.00
_cell.angle_gamma   90.00
#
_symmetry.space_group_name_H-M   'P 1'
#
loop_
_entity.id
_entity.type
_entity.pdbx_description
1 polymer ?
#
loop_
_entity_poly.entity_id
_entity_poly.type
_entity_poly.pdbx_seq_one_letter_code
_entity_poly.pdbx_strand_id
1 'polypeptide(L)'
;MIYLQNFITTTIQLNIYLILVIGLLYVIIHYYRNKGVNAFLDIYLNYIPVLTHEFGHVLFNKLAGGKAKDLVIVTSPRERKVTSQQGYAITQSKGYLGQFITTIGGYLMPPLMFLTGLVSIHYQYPSIFITIYLFIFIYYFFITSRKLSPLIVIILISSLLYLVFKQDHQWFIYDIVTLSYHFILGVLLGEILQSSWTIFRLTFQRPKPSWDGSALTKVTRVPTFIFSLVWILFNLYTVYLLIKYTIL
;
A
#
# COMPACT_ATOMS: atom_id res chain seq x y z
N MET A 1 -9.59 -11.42 -27.80
CA MET A 1 -10.10 -12.29 -26.72
C MET A 1 -9.03 -13.17 -26.10
N ILE A 2 -8.12 -13.78 -26.88
CA ILE A 2 -7.04 -14.65 -26.37
C ILE A 2 -6.15 -13.95 -25.32
N TYR A 3 -5.73 -12.71 -25.54
CA TYR A 3 -4.87 -11.97 -24.59
C TYR A 3 -5.53 -11.70 -23.23
N LEU A 4 -6.83 -11.36 -23.21
CA LEU A 4 -7.57 -11.13 -21.97
C LEU A 4 -7.79 -12.43 -21.20
N GLN A 5 -8.12 -13.50 -21.92
CA GLN A 5 -8.25 -14.83 -21.32
C GLN A 5 -6.92 -15.29 -20.72
N ASN A 6 -5.81 -15.16 -21.47
CA ASN A 6 -4.47 -15.50 -20.99
C ASN A 6 -4.11 -14.69 -19.74
N PHE A 7 -4.38 -13.37 -19.71
CA PHE A 7 -4.13 -12.54 -18.53
C PHE A 7 -4.93 -13.00 -17.32
N ILE A 8 -6.22 -13.33 -17.48
CA ILE A 8 -7.08 -13.78 -16.38
C ILE A 8 -6.61 -15.13 -15.85
N THR A 9 -6.19 -16.05 -16.73
CA THR A 9 -5.78 -17.41 -16.39
C THR A 9 -4.29 -17.58 -16.10
N THR A 10 -3.48 -16.51 -16.14
CA THR A 10 -2.05 -16.58 -15.80
C THR A 10 -1.91 -17.07 -14.37
N THR A 11 -1.19 -18.18 -14.18
CA THR A 11 -0.85 -18.70 -12.86
C THR A 11 0.52 -18.19 -12.45
N ILE A 12 0.62 -17.61 -11.25
CA ILE A 12 1.88 -17.13 -10.69
C ILE A 12 2.29 -18.09 -9.58
N GLN A 13 3.48 -18.67 -9.68
CA GLN A 13 4.07 -19.40 -8.58
C GLN A 13 4.73 -18.42 -7.61
N LEU A 14 4.31 -18.45 -6.35
CA LEU A 14 4.81 -17.55 -5.34
C LEU A 14 6.18 -18.02 -4.83
N ASN A 15 7.19 -17.17 -4.97
CA ASN A 15 8.50 -17.31 -4.38
C ASN A 15 8.57 -16.49 -3.09
N ILE A 16 8.40 -17.17 -1.96
CA ILE A 16 8.39 -16.54 -0.64
C ILE A 16 9.73 -15.85 -0.33
N TYR A 17 10.85 -16.42 -0.76
CA TYR A 17 12.17 -15.82 -0.53
C TYR A 17 12.29 -14.47 -1.22
N LEU A 18 11.76 -14.33 -2.44
CA LEU A 18 11.76 -13.05 -3.15
C LEU A 18 10.93 -11.99 -2.40
N ILE A 19 9.75 -12.35 -1.90
CA ILE A 19 8.90 -11.45 -1.09
C ILE A 19 9.63 -11.02 0.18
N LEU A 20 10.25 -11.97 0.89
CA LEU A 20 11.01 -11.70 2.11
C LEU A 20 12.20 -10.78 1.85
N VAL A 21 12.96 -11.00 0.78
CA VAL A 21 14.09 -10.16 0.40
C VAL A 21 13.63 -8.74 0.09
N ILE A 22 12.56 -8.57 -0.70
CA ILE A 22 12.02 -7.24 -1.03
C ILE A 22 11.50 -6.55 0.24
N GLY A 23 10.79 -7.26 1.11
CA GLY A 23 10.31 -6.73 2.39
C GLY A 23 11.45 -6.31 3.32
N LEU A 24 12.51 -7.11 3.42
CA LEU A 24 13.71 -6.77 4.20
C LEU A 24 14.42 -5.53 3.66
N LEU A 25 14.63 -5.48 2.33
CA LEU A 25 15.22 -4.32 1.67
C LEU A 25 14.40 -3.05 1.92
N TYR A 26 13.08 -3.15 1.81
CA TYR A 26 12.17 -2.06 2.14
C TYR A 26 12.40 -1.56 3.58
N VAL A 27 12.44 -2.47 4.58
CA VAL A 27 12.62 -2.09 6.00
C VAL A 27 13.98 -1.41 6.22
N ILE A 28 15.05 -1.97 5.64
CA ILE A 28 16.42 -1.41 5.76
C ILE A 28 16.50 -0.02 5.13
N ILE A 29 15.99 0.15 3.91
CA ILE A 29 16.02 1.44 3.20
C ILE A 29 15.22 2.48 3.98
N HIS A 30 14.05 2.09 4.48
CA HIS A 30 13.20 2.97 5.27
C HIS A 30 13.85 3.40 6.58
N TYR A 31 14.54 2.50 7.28
CA TYR A 31 15.29 2.83 8.49
C TYR A 31 16.36 3.90 8.22
N TYR A 32 17.03 3.83 7.06
CA TYR A 32 18.06 4.78 6.65
C TYR A 32 17.56 5.92 5.72
N ARG A 33 16.24 6.15 5.64
CA ARG A 33 15.61 7.10 4.68
C ARG A 33 16.12 8.54 4.74
N ASN A 34 16.75 8.96 5.84
CA ASN A 34 17.24 10.33 5.99
C ASN A 34 18.61 10.59 5.32
N LYS A 35 19.30 9.55 4.83
CA LYS A 35 20.69 9.61 4.34
C LYS A 35 20.79 9.40 2.83
N GLY A 36 21.41 10.36 2.12
CA GLY A 36 21.85 10.21 0.72
C GLY A 36 20.81 9.60 -0.23
N VAL A 37 21.23 8.56 -0.95
CA VAL A 37 20.42 7.85 -1.97
C VAL A 37 19.20 7.15 -1.36
N ASN A 38 19.25 6.73 -0.10
CA ASN A 38 18.14 6.03 0.56
C ASN A 38 16.89 6.89 0.67
N ALA A 39 17.03 8.22 0.67
CA ALA A 39 15.88 9.12 0.68
C ALA A 39 15.05 9.02 -0.60
N PHE A 40 15.69 8.76 -1.75
CA PHE A 40 15.00 8.54 -3.01
C PHE A 40 14.47 7.11 -3.10
N LEU A 41 15.28 6.11 -2.73
CA LEU A 41 14.84 4.71 -2.72
C LEU A 41 13.64 4.48 -1.80
N ASP A 42 13.61 5.14 -0.63
CA ASP A 42 12.46 5.13 0.27
C ASP A 42 11.19 5.62 -0.43
N ILE A 43 11.27 6.66 -1.26
CA ILE A 43 10.11 7.20 -1.98
C ILE A 43 9.57 6.20 -2.99
N TYR A 44 10.45 5.54 -3.75
CA TYR A 44 10.03 4.54 -4.74
C TYR A 44 9.42 3.31 -4.08
N LEU A 45 10.08 2.75 -3.06
CA LEU A 45 9.60 1.55 -2.37
C LEU A 45 8.35 1.81 -1.53
N ASN A 46 8.21 2.99 -0.94
CA ASN A 46 7.00 3.38 -0.20
C ASN A 46 5.85 3.84 -1.08
N TYR A 47 6.05 3.98 -2.39
CA TYR A 47 5.02 4.56 -3.23
C TYR A 47 3.70 3.77 -3.15
N ILE A 48 3.78 2.45 -3.34
CA ILE A 48 2.61 1.56 -3.31
C ILE A 48 2.04 1.44 -1.89
N PRO A 49 2.84 1.20 -0.83
CA PRO A 49 2.36 1.20 0.54
C PRO A 49 1.64 2.47 0.96
N VAL A 50 2.25 3.64 0.73
CA VAL A 50 1.66 4.94 1.08
C VAL A 50 0.40 5.20 0.26
N LEU A 51 0.41 4.91 -1.05
CA LEU A 51 -0.80 5.00 -1.86
C LEU A 51 -1.91 4.11 -1.30
N THR A 52 -1.58 2.90 -0.88
CA THR A 52 -2.53 1.95 -0.31
C THR A 52 -3.10 2.45 1.02
N HIS A 53 -2.25 2.96 1.91
CA HIS A 53 -2.66 3.55 3.18
C HIS A 53 -3.60 4.75 2.97
N GLU A 54 -3.18 5.73 2.19
CA GLU A 54 -3.95 6.95 1.96
C GLU A 54 -5.24 6.67 1.17
N PHE A 55 -5.21 5.72 0.24
CA PHE A 55 -6.42 5.23 -0.42
C PHE A 55 -7.36 4.53 0.57
N GLY A 56 -6.84 3.87 1.60
CA GLY A 56 -7.62 3.35 2.72
C GLY A 56 -8.49 4.41 3.38
N HIS A 57 -7.92 5.58 3.70
CA HIS A 57 -8.71 6.72 4.19
C HIS A 57 -9.79 7.14 3.20
N VAL A 58 -9.46 7.26 1.91
CA VAL A 58 -10.41 7.68 0.88
C VAL A 58 -11.56 6.68 0.71
N LEU A 59 -11.25 5.38 0.63
CA LEU A 59 -12.23 4.31 0.45
C LEU A 59 -13.18 4.25 1.64
N PHE A 60 -12.64 4.18 2.85
CA PHE A 60 -13.44 4.08 4.07
C PHE A 60 -14.24 5.36 4.33
N ASN A 61 -13.71 6.53 3.96
CA ASN A 61 -14.47 7.78 3.99
C ASN A 61 -15.70 7.73 3.08
N LYS A 62 -15.53 7.25 1.84
CA LYS A 62 -16.64 7.10 0.90
C LYS A 62 -17.66 6.08 1.37
N LEU A 63 -17.22 4.93 1.90
CA LEU A 63 -18.10 3.90 2.46
C LEU A 63 -18.92 4.44 3.65
N ALA A 64 -18.33 5.34 4.45
CA ALA A 64 -19.04 6.04 5.53
C ALA A 64 -19.90 7.24 5.06
N GLY A 65 -20.09 7.41 3.74
CA GLY A 65 -20.89 8.48 3.16
C GLY A 65 -20.22 9.86 3.13
N GLY A 66 -18.91 9.92 3.33
CA GLY A 66 -18.06 11.11 3.22
C GLY A 66 -17.65 11.45 1.78
N LYS A 67 -16.81 12.48 1.63
CA LYS A 67 -16.24 12.92 0.36
C LYS A 67 -14.72 13.04 0.45
N ALA A 68 -14.00 12.37 -0.46
CA ALA A 68 -12.57 12.62 -0.66
C ALA A 68 -12.38 13.75 -1.67
N LYS A 69 -11.54 14.72 -1.33
CA LYS A 69 -11.22 15.90 -2.15
C LYS A 69 -9.89 15.77 -2.86
N ASP A 70 -8.90 15.24 -2.17
CA ASP A 70 -7.55 15.08 -2.70
C ASP A 70 -6.88 13.86 -2.05
N LEU A 71 -5.93 13.29 -2.76
CA LEU A 71 -5.09 12.18 -2.34
C LEU A 71 -3.70 12.51 -2.85
N VAL A 72 -2.73 12.70 -1.98
CA VAL A 72 -1.39 13.18 -2.35
C VAL A 72 -0.33 12.22 -1.84
N ILE A 73 0.60 11.87 -2.73
CA ILE A 73 1.82 11.15 -2.38
C ILE A 73 2.97 12.15 -2.48
N VAL A 74 3.74 12.29 -1.39
CA VAL A 74 4.87 13.21 -1.35
C VAL A 74 6.08 12.52 -1.97
N THR A 75 6.50 12.98 -3.14
CA THR A 75 7.61 12.39 -3.92
C THR A 75 8.93 13.16 -3.79
N SER A 76 8.94 14.27 -3.03
CA SER A 76 10.15 15.06 -2.77
C SER A 76 10.79 14.67 -1.42
N PRO A 77 12.08 14.25 -1.39
CA PRO A 77 12.77 13.96 -0.13
C PRO A 77 12.84 15.17 0.80
N ARG A 78 13.00 16.38 0.23
CA ARG A 78 13.07 17.63 1.01
C ARG A 78 11.72 17.91 1.68
N GLU A 79 10.63 17.72 0.96
CA GLU A 79 9.29 17.92 1.51
C GLU A 79 9.02 16.92 2.64
N ARG A 80 9.29 15.62 2.43
CA ARG A 80 9.15 14.59 3.48
C ARG A 80 9.94 14.92 4.74
N LYS A 81 11.14 15.50 4.62
CA LYS A 81 11.95 15.91 5.78
C LYS A 81 11.35 17.10 6.53
N VAL A 82 10.77 18.06 5.81
CA VAL A 82 10.17 19.26 6.42
C VAL A 82 8.81 18.97 7.03
N THR A 83 7.95 18.22 6.34
CA THR A 83 6.57 17.95 6.76
C THR A 83 6.44 16.69 7.60
N SER A 84 7.43 15.79 7.55
CA SER A 84 7.34 14.43 8.10
C SER A 84 6.19 13.58 7.52
N GLN A 85 5.63 13.99 6.38
CA GLN A 85 4.53 13.31 5.70
C GLN A 85 5.04 12.56 4.46
N GLN A 86 4.66 11.30 4.31
CA GLN A 86 4.94 10.51 3.10
C GLN A 86 3.80 10.60 2.08
N GLY A 87 2.57 10.83 2.57
CA GLY A 87 1.35 11.07 1.82
C GLY A 87 0.32 11.73 2.73
N TYR A 88 -0.80 12.14 2.15
CA TYR A 88 -1.98 12.58 2.89
C TYR A 88 -3.23 12.53 2.00
N ALA A 89 -4.36 12.14 2.58
CA ALA A 89 -5.69 12.26 1.99
C ALA A 89 -6.48 13.42 2.62
N ILE A 90 -7.11 14.24 1.78
CA ILE A 90 -8.04 15.29 2.22
C ILE A 90 -9.45 14.72 2.14
N THR A 91 -9.99 14.27 3.27
CA THR A 91 -11.31 13.66 3.38
C THR A 91 -12.28 14.52 4.20
N GLN A 92 -13.55 14.49 3.86
CA GLN A 92 -14.64 15.13 4.59
C GLN A 92 -15.59 14.07 5.11
N SER A 93 -15.47 13.75 6.39
CA SER A 93 -16.32 12.75 7.06
C SER A 93 -17.63 13.36 7.55
N LYS A 94 -18.70 12.57 7.51
CA LYS A 94 -19.99 12.92 8.13
C LYS A 94 -20.01 12.44 9.58
N GLY A 95 -19.90 13.38 10.52
CA GLY A 95 -19.97 13.10 11.95
C GLY A 95 -18.80 12.25 12.48
N TYR A 96 -18.89 11.90 13.78
CA TYR A 96 -17.84 11.19 14.50
C TYR A 96 -17.65 9.74 14.02
N LEU A 97 -18.73 9.02 13.71
CA LEU A 97 -18.64 7.65 13.20
C LEU A 97 -17.95 7.60 11.84
N GLY A 98 -18.26 8.54 10.94
CA GLY A 98 -17.58 8.61 9.65
C GLY A 98 -16.10 8.94 9.79
N GLN A 99 -15.73 9.80 10.75
CA GLN A 99 -14.33 10.10 11.05
C GLN A 99 -13.61 8.86 11.59
N PHE A 100 -14.23 8.13 12.51
CA PHE A 100 -13.71 6.87 13.04
C PHE A 100 -13.43 5.84 11.93
N ILE A 101 -14.43 5.58 11.07
CA ILE A 101 -14.31 4.62 9.95
C ILE A 101 -13.20 5.06 8.99
N THR A 102 -13.14 6.34 8.64
CA THR A 102 -12.12 6.92 7.76
C THR A 102 -10.72 6.72 8.33
N THR A 103 -10.51 7.06 9.60
CA THR A 103 -9.19 7.02 10.23
C THR A 103 -8.69 5.58 10.45
N ILE A 104 -9.58 4.64 10.75
CA ILE A 104 -9.20 3.21 10.84
C ILE A 104 -8.78 2.65 9.48
N GLY A 105 -9.40 3.11 8.39
CA GLY A 105 -9.14 2.62 7.04
C GLY A 105 -7.68 2.72 6.60
N GLY A 106 -6.93 3.73 7.05
CA GLY A 106 -5.53 3.92 6.66
C GLY A 106 -4.64 2.74 7.03
N TYR A 107 -4.57 2.42 8.32
CA TYR A 107 -3.76 1.31 8.83
C TYR A 107 -4.33 -0.09 8.53
N LEU A 108 -5.62 -0.21 8.19
CA LEU A 108 -6.18 -1.50 7.76
C LEU A 108 -5.91 -1.81 6.29
N MET A 109 -5.76 -0.80 5.43
CA MET A 109 -5.72 -1.04 3.98
C MET A 109 -4.46 -1.79 3.51
N PRO A 110 -3.22 -1.46 3.95
CA PRO A 110 -2.04 -2.23 3.56
C PRO A 110 -2.12 -3.73 3.90
N PRO A 111 -2.46 -4.17 5.13
CA PRO A 111 -2.64 -5.58 5.43
C PRO A 111 -3.82 -6.22 4.69
N LEU A 112 -4.93 -5.51 4.46
CA LEU A 112 -6.05 -6.02 3.65
C LEU A 112 -5.64 -6.26 2.18
N MET A 113 -4.88 -5.34 1.59
CA MET A 113 -4.37 -5.50 0.23
C MET A 113 -3.36 -6.63 0.14
N PHE A 114 -2.48 -6.77 1.14
CA PHE A 114 -1.56 -7.89 1.20
C PHE A 114 -2.29 -9.24 1.25
N LEU A 115 -3.30 -9.37 2.11
CA LEU A 115 -4.17 -10.56 2.15
C LEU A 115 -4.90 -10.79 0.84
N THR A 116 -5.42 -9.73 0.20
CA THR A 116 -6.06 -9.83 -1.11
C THR A 116 -5.11 -10.44 -2.15
N GLY A 117 -3.84 -10.05 -2.12
CA GLY A 117 -2.80 -10.69 -2.92
C GLY A 117 -2.68 -12.18 -2.60
N LEU A 118 -2.39 -12.55 -1.34
CA LEU A 118 -2.25 -13.97 -0.96
C LEU A 118 -3.46 -14.84 -1.35
N VAL A 119 -4.67 -14.34 -1.10
CA VAL A 119 -5.93 -15.01 -1.46
C VAL A 119 -6.05 -15.17 -2.97
N SER A 120 -5.72 -14.13 -3.75
CA SER A 120 -5.80 -14.20 -5.22
C SER A 120 -4.86 -15.24 -5.82
N ILE A 121 -3.67 -15.45 -5.26
CA ILE A 121 -2.78 -16.56 -5.67
C ILE A 121 -3.33 -17.90 -5.21
N HIS A 122 -3.79 -18.00 -3.97
CA HIS A 122 -4.32 -19.26 -3.42
C HIS A 122 -5.46 -19.81 -4.29
N TYR A 123 -6.34 -18.94 -4.79
CA TYR A 123 -7.43 -19.30 -5.70
C TYR A 123 -7.06 -19.26 -7.19
N GLN A 124 -5.78 -19.12 -7.56
CA GLN A 124 -5.29 -19.11 -8.96
C GLN A 124 -5.84 -17.97 -9.84
N TYR A 125 -6.16 -16.82 -9.23
CA TYR A 125 -6.59 -15.60 -9.92
C TYR A 125 -5.72 -14.37 -9.58
N PRO A 126 -4.38 -14.43 -9.76
CA PRO A 126 -3.48 -13.30 -9.41
C PRO A 126 -3.78 -12.02 -10.20
N SER A 127 -4.39 -12.16 -11.39
CA SER A 127 -4.85 -11.05 -12.22
C SER A 127 -5.85 -10.12 -11.51
N ILE A 128 -6.66 -10.63 -10.59
CA ILE A 128 -7.59 -9.84 -9.78
C ILE A 128 -6.84 -8.81 -8.94
N PHE A 129 -5.76 -9.22 -8.27
CA PHE A 129 -4.97 -8.34 -7.42
C PHE A 129 -4.33 -7.19 -8.20
N ILE A 130 -3.74 -7.50 -9.37
CA ILE A 130 -3.17 -6.50 -10.26
C ILE A 130 -4.25 -5.54 -10.78
N THR A 131 -5.43 -6.08 -11.13
CA THR A 131 -6.57 -5.28 -11.61
C THR A 131 -7.10 -4.33 -10.52
N ILE A 132 -7.17 -4.78 -9.26
CA ILE A 132 -7.55 -3.90 -8.14
C ILE A 132 -6.56 -2.74 -8.02
N TYR A 133 -5.26 -3.02 -8.06
CA TYR A 133 -4.26 -1.95 -8.02
C TYR A 133 -4.37 -1.00 -9.21
N LEU A 134 -4.64 -1.51 -10.41
CA LEU A 134 -4.89 -0.67 -11.58
C LEU A 134 -6.07 0.27 -11.35
N PHE A 135 -7.19 -0.20 -10.78
CA PHE A 135 -8.31 0.66 -10.44
C PHE A 135 -7.96 1.71 -9.36
N ILE A 136 -7.18 1.34 -8.34
CA ILE A 136 -6.68 2.29 -7.33
C ILE A 136 -5.85 3.38 -8.01
N PHE A 137 -4.95 3.02 -8.92
CA PHE A 137 -4.11 3.97 -9.65
C PHE A 137 -4.90 4.89 -10.57
N ILE A 138 -5.86 4.35 -11.34
CA ILE A 138 -6.76 5.15 -12.18
C ILE A 138 -7.55 6.13 -11.33
N TYR A 139 -8.13 5.65 -10.23
CA TYR A 139 -8.87 6.50 -9.29
C TYR A 139 -7.97 7.61 -8.71
N TYR A 140 -6.78 7.24 -8.26
CA TYR A 140 -5.76 8.17 -7.75
C TYR A 140 -5.43 9.26 -8.78
N PHE A 141 -5.23 8.89 -10.05
CA PHE A 141 -4.95 9.83 -11.13
C PHE A 141 -6.03 10.90 -11.26
N PHE A 142 -7.31 10.56 -11.10
CA PHE A 142 -8.40 11.54 -11.22
C PHE A 142 -8.50 12.47 -10.02
N ILE A 143 -8.34 11.95 -8.79
CA ILE A 143 -8.55 12.75 -7.58
C ILE A 143 -7.33 13.57 -7.15
N THR A 144 -6.11 13.13 -7.46
CA THR A 144 -4.91 13.81 -6.96
C THR A 144 -4.72 15.18 -7.59
N SER A 145 -4.30 16.16 -6.81
CA SER A 145 -3.80 17.44 -7.32
C SER A 145 -2.42 17.30 -8.00
N ARG A 146 -1.63 16.28 -7.64
CA ARG A 146 -0.25 16.08 -8.16
C ARG A 146 -0.22 15.07 -9.31
N LYS A 147 -0.56 15.51 -10.53
CA LYS A 147 -0.73 14.63 -11.71
C LYS A 147 0.55 13.99 -12.24
N LEU A 148 1.73 14.58 -12.00
CA LEU A 148 2.98 14.09 -12.62
C LEU A 148 3.32 12.65 -12.22
N SER A 149 3.20 12.33 -10.93
CA SER A 149 3.54 10.99 -10.42
C SER A 149 2.66 9.88 -11.00
N PRO A 150 1.31 9.94 -10.91
CA PRO A 150 0.47 8.94 -11.55
C PRO A 150 0.57 8.96 -13.08
N LEU A 151 0.84 10.10 -13.71
CA LEU A 151 1.06 10.17 -15.16
C LEU A 151 2.28 9.33 -15.58
N ILE A 152 3.40 9.44 -14.86
CA ILE A 152 4.60 8.62 -15.12
C ILE A 152 4.25 7.14 -14.99
N VAL A 153 3.50 6.75 -13.95
CA VAL A 153 3.07 5.36 -13.77
C VAL A 153 2.16 4.89 -14.91
N ILE A 154 1.21 5.72 -15.35
CA ILE A 154 0.33 5.41 -16.49
C ILE A 154 1.13 5.24 -17.78
N ILE A 155 2.12 6.10 -18.03
CA ILE A 155 3.00 5.99 -19.20
C ILE A 155 3.78 4.67 -19.13
N LEU A 156 4.38 4.34 -17.98
CA LEU A 156 5.12 3.08 -17.80
C LEU A 156 4.22 1.87 -18.05
N ILE A 157 3.02 1.83 -17.46
CA ILE A 157 2.05 0.74 -17.68
C ILE A 157 1.64 0.67 -19.15
N SER A 158 1.35 1.81 -19.79
CA SER A 158 0.93 1.85 -21.19
C SER A 158 2.04 1.42 -22.15
N SER A 159 3.28 1.82 -21.90
CA SER A 159 4.46 1.37 -22.65
C SER A 159 4.68 -0.12 -22.49
N LEU A 160 4.51 -0.64 -21.27
CA LEU A 160 4.64 -2.06 -20.98
C LEU A 160 3.55 -2.86 -21.70
N LEU A 161 2.29 -2.40 -21.65
CA LEU A 161 1.18 -2.97 -22.42
C LEU A 161 1.43 -2.90 -23.93
N TYR A 162 1.99 -1.81 -24.45
CA TYR A 162 2.34 -1.71 -25.87
C TYR A 162 3.40 -2.75 -26.27
N LEU A 163 4.45 -2.93 -25.46
CA LEU A 163 5.46 -3.96 -25.68
C LEU A 163 4.87 -5.37 -25.65
N VAL A 164 3.96 -5.62 -24.69
CA VAL A 164 3.17 -6.86 -24.57
C VAL A 164 2.39 -7.16 -25.85
N PHE A 165 1.76 -6.16 -26.47
CA PHE A 165 0.94 -6.35 -27.68
C PHE A 165 1.76 -6.41 -28.98
N LYS A 166 2.96 -5.83 -29.01
CA LYS A 166 3.79 -5.75 -30.21
C LYS A 166 4.77 -6.92 -30.35
N GLN A 167 5.17 -7.53 -29.24
CA GLN A 167 6.12 -8.64 -29.22
C GLN A 167 5.42 -9.96 -28.90
N ASP A 168 5.69 -11.01 -29.69
CA ASP A 168 5.23 -12.39 -29.44
C ASP A 168 5.95 -13.07 -28.25
N HIS A 169 6.68 -12.31 -27.42
CA HIS A 169 7.47 -12.84 -26.32
C HIS A 169 6.62 -13.06 -25.05
N GLN A 170 5.76 -14.08 -25.09
CA GLN A 170 4.90 -14.48 -23.96
C GLN A 170 5.66 -14.67 -22.64
N TRP A 171 6.91 -15.16 -22.71
CA TRP A 171 7.79 -15.34 -21.55
C TRP A 171 8.15 -14.02 -20.85
N PHE A 172 8.44 -12.97 -21.60
CA PHE A 172 8.79 -11.66 -21.03
C PHE A 172 7.62 -11.03 -20.27
N ILE A 173 6.40 -11.23 -20.78
CA ILE A 173 5.17 -10.76 -20.14
C ILE A 173 4.94 -11.49 -18.82
N TYR A 174 5.12 -12.81 -18.82
CA TYR A 174 5.02 -13.64 -17.63
C TYR A 174 5.99 -13.19 -16.54
N ASP A 175 7.26 -12.94 -16.88
CA ASP A 175 8.29 -12.53 -15.93
C ASP A 175 8.00 -11.17 -15.31
N ILE A 176 7.57 -10.19 -16.12
CA ILE A 176 7.20 -8.86 -15.63
C ILE A 176 6.02 -8.94 -14.66
N VAL A 177 4.96 -9.66 -15.04
CA VAL A 177 3.75 -9.78 -14.21
C VAL A 177 4.09 -10.48 -12.91
N THR A 178 4.84 -11.57 -12.98
CA THR A 178 5.35 -12.32 -11.81
C THR A 178 6.19 -11.42 -10.92
N LEU A 179 7.18 -10.71 -11.46
CA LEU A 179 8.05 -9.84 -10.68
C LEU A 179 7.27 -8.68 -10.05
N SER A 180 6.36 -8.05 -10.79
CA SER A 180 5.51 -6.96 -10.29
C SER A 180 4.65 -7.44 -9.13
N TYR A 181 4.11 -8.65 -9.23
CA TYR A 181 3.31 -9.26 -8.19
C TYR A 181 4.11 -9.47 -6.91
N HIS A 182 5.30 -10.09 -7.01
CA HIS A 182 6.20 -10.30 -5.88
C HIS A 182 6.69 -8.99 -5.28
N PHE A 183 6.95 -8.00 -6.12
CA PHE A 183 7.35 -6.67 -5.69
C PHE A 183 6.27 -6.00 -4.86
N ILE A 184 5.02 -5.97 -5.33
CA ILE A 184 3.89 -5.39 -4.59
C ILE A 184 3.70 -6.10 -3.25
N LEU A 185 3.69 -7.44 -3.23
CA LEU A 185 3.60 -8.20 -1.98
C LEU A 185 4.78 -7.91 -1.05
N GLY A 186 6.00 -7.86 -1.57
CA GLY A 186 7.21 -7.60 -0.80
C GLY A 186 7.21 -6.22 -0.15
N VAL A 187 6.85 -5.15 -0.88
CA VAL A 187 6.77 -3.80 -0.30
C VAL A 187 5.62 -3.66 0.69
N LEU A 188 4.49 -4.34 0.48
CA LEU A 188 3.39 -4.40 1.45
C LEU A 188 3.77 -5.17 2.71
N LEU A 189 4.50 -6.28 2.60
CA LEU A 189 5.05 -6.99 3.74
C LEU A 189 6.00 -6.09 4.54
N GLY A 190 6.90 -5.40 3.83
CA GLY A 190 7.79 -4.41 4.40
C GLY A 190 7.04 -3.33 5.19
N GLU A 191 5.98 -2.77 4.60
CA GLU A 191 5.08 -1.81 5.26
C GLU A 191 4.39 -2.40 6.49
N ILE A 192 3.88 -3.64 6.44
CA ILE A 192 3.21 -4.27 7.59
C ILE A 192 4.17 -4.41 8.78
N LEU A 193 5.42 -4.81 8.53
CA LEU A 193 6.45 -4.91 9.55
C LEU A 193 6.89 -3.53 10.08
N GLN A 194 7.15 -2.60 9.17
CA GLN A 194 7.60 -1.24 9.49
C GLN A 194 6.51 -0.43 10.21
N SER A 195 5.26 -0.53 9.76
CA SER A 195 4.12 0.18 10.35
C SER A 195 3.86 -0.32 11.76
N SER A 196 4.00 -1.62 12.02
CA SER A 196 3.88 -2.18 13.37
C SER A 196 4.89 -1.55 14.34
N TRP A 197 6.14 -1.39 13.91
CA TRP A 197 7.16 -0.70 14.69
C TRP A 197 6.87 0.80 14.86
N THR A 198 6.40 1.46 13.79
CA THR A 198 6.04 2.88 13.82
C THR A 198 4.87 3.16 14.74
N ILE A 199 3.81 2.36 14.68
CA ILE A 199 2.64 2.43 15.57
C ILE A 199 3.12 2.31 17.02
N PHE A 200 3.91 1.28 17.34
CA PHE A 200 4.45 1.09 18.68
C PHE A 200 5.19 2.34 19.18
N ARG A 201 6.09 2.89 18.36
CA ARG A 201 6.82 4.12 18.70
C ARG A 201 5.90 5.31 18.90
N LEU A 202 4.98 5.58 17.97
CA LEU A 202 4.06 6.73 18.03
C LEU A 202 3.14 6.68 19.25
N THR A 203 2.77 5.48 19.70
CA THR A 203 1.91 5.27 20.87
C THR A 203 2.58 5.64 22.18
N PHE A 204 3.88 5.36 22.31
CA PHE A 204 4.63 5.62 23.55
C PHE A 204 5.49 6.89 23.50
N GLN A 205 5.63 7.53 22.33
CA GLN A 205 6.39 8.77 22.18
C GLN A 205 5.79 9.94 22.99
N ARG A 206 6.68 10.75 23.57
CA ARG A 206 6.37 11.99 24.31
C ARG A 206 7.18 13.16 23.74
N PRO A 207 6.59 14.34 23.49
CA PRO A 207 5.15 14.65 23.55
C PRO A 207 4.34 13.83 22.53
N LYS A 208 3.03 13.68 22.76
CA LYS A 208 2.17 12.84 21.90
C LYS A 208 2.11 13.43 20.48
N PRO A 209 2.61 12.71 19.46
CA PRO A 209 2.58 13.22 18.08
C PRO A 209 1.15 13.20 17.52
N SER A 210 0.92 13.97 16.47
CA SER A 210 -0.33 13.91 15.69
C SER A 210 -0.23 12.77 14.67
N TRP A 211 -1.07 11.75 14.85
CA TRP A 211 -1.22 10.60 13.96
C TRP A 211 -2.61 9.96 14.15
N ASP A 212 -3.00 9.00 13.32
CA ASP A 212 -4.34 8.40 13.31
C ASP A 212 -4.81 7.89 14.67
N GLY A 213 -3.97 7.18 15.41
CA GLY A 213 -4.32 6.69 16.75
C GLY A 213 -4.67 7.83 17.72
N SER A 214 -3.95 8.96 17.64
CA SER A 214 -4.27 10.16 18.43
C SER A 214 -5.57 10.83 17.97
N ALA A 215 -5.87 10.79 16.66
CA ALA A 215 -7.12 11.31 16.11
C ALA A 215 -8.32 10.46 16.55
N LEU A 216 -8.19 9.13 16.53
CA LEU A 216 -9.22 8.21 17.04
C LEU A 216 -9.47 8.42 18.54
N THR A 217 -8.43 8.65 19.34
CA THR A 217 -8.61 8.99 20.76
C THR A 217 -9.38 10.28 20.95
N LYS A 218 -9.18 11.31 20.12
CA LYS A 218 -9.97 12.55 20.20
C LYS A 218 -11.45 12.31 19.88
N VAL A 219 -11.74 11.45 18.91
CA VAL A 219 -13.11 11.13 18.46
C VAL A 219 -13.85 10.23 19.46
N THR A 220 -13.18 9.21 19.99
CA THR A 220 -13.81 8.13 20.76
C THR A 220 -13.57 8.20 22.26
N ARG A 221 -12.60 9.02 22.70
CA ARG A 221 -12.03 9.04 24.06
C ARG A 221 -11.35 7.72 24.48
N VAL A 222 -11.26 6.74 23.58
CA VAL A 222 -10.56 5.48 23.83
C VAL A 222 -9.04 5.71 23.75
N PRO A 223 -8.25 5.22 24.71
CA PRO A 223 -6.80 5.35 24.70
C PRO A 223 -6.15 4.81 23.41
N THR A 224 -5.16 5.55 22.90
CA THR A 224 -4.44 5.24 21.66
C THR A 224 -3.85 3.83 21.62
N PHE A 225 -3.44 3.29 22.78
CA PHE A 225 -2.85 1.96 22.87
C PHE A 225 -3.81 0.84 22.41
N ILE A 226 -5.13 1.03 22.57
CA ILE A 226 -6.12 0.02 22.16
C ILE A 226 -6.15 -0.10 20.64
N PHE A 227 -6.20 1.03 19.92
CA PHE A 227 -6.13 1.04 18.45
C PHE A 227 -4.79 0.49 17.95
N SER A 228 -3.72 0.82 18.64
CA SER A 228 -2.37 0.33 18.34
C SER A 228 -2.29 -1.19 18.43
N LEU A 229 -2.85 -1.76 19.50
CA LEU A 229 -2.89 -3.19 19.71
C LEU A 229 -3.69 -3.89 18.60
N VAL A 230 -4.86 -3.35 18.22
CA VAL A 230 -5.68 -3.89 17.14
C VAL A 230 -4.92 -3.92 15.81
N TRP A 231 -4.31 -2.80 15.42
CA TRP A 231 -3.57 -2.73 14.15
C TRP A 231 -2.32 -3.63 14.15
N ILE A 232 -1.55 -3.65 15.24
CA ILE A 232 -0.37 -4.53 15.34
C ILE A 232 -0.78 -6.00 15.32
N LEU A 233 -1.83 -6.40 16.05
CA LEU A 233 -2.32 -7.78 16.02
C LEU A 233 -2.82 -8.18 14.63
N PHE A 234 -3.50 -7.26 13.93
CA PHE A 234 -3.94 -7.51 12.56
C PHE A 234 -2.74 -7.69 11.60
N ASN A 235 -1.72 -6.84 11.71
CA ASN A 235 -0.47 -6.96 10.98
C ASN A 235 0.25 -8.29 11.26
N LEU A 236 0.37 -8.68 12.54
CA LEU A 236 1.00 -9.96 12.90
C LEU A 236 0.19 -11.16 12.37
N TYR A 237 -1.14 -11.05 12.37
CA TYR A 237 -2.01 -12.09 11.81
C TYR A 237 -1.82 -12.23 10.29
N THR A 238 -1.66 -11.13 9.54
CA THR A 238 -1.41 -11.22 8.09
C THR A 238 -0.05 -11.84 7.77
N VAL A 239 0.99 -11.55 8.58
CA VAL A 239 2.30 -12.21 8.49
C VAL A 239 2.20 -13.70 8.81
N TYR A 240 1.43 -14.06 9.85
CA TYR A 240 1.16 -15.47 10.16
C TYR A 240 0.50 -16.20 8.98
N LEU A 241 -0.50 -15.58 8.34
CA LEU A 241 -1.15 -16.18 7.16
C LEU A 241 -0.19 -16.33 5.98
N LEU A 242 0.72 -15.38 5.74
CA LEU A 242 1.78 -15.55 4.75
C LEU A 242 2.56 -16.84 5.01
N ILE A 243 3.09 -17.01 6.22
CA ILE A 243 3.88 -18.20 6.60
C ILE A 243 3.05 -19.47 6.42
N LYS A 244 1.81 -19.47 6.91
CA LYS A 244 0.89 -20.61 6.83
C LYS A 244 0.57 -21.04 5.39
N TYR A 245 0.49 -20.11 4.44
CA TYR A 245 0.11 -20.42 3.07
C TYR A 245 1.29 -20.59 2.11
N THR A 246 2.53 -20.37 2.58
CA THR A 246 3.71 -20.37 1.69
C THR A 246 4.87 -21.23 2.19
N ILE A 247 4.94 -21.55 3.48
CA ILE A 247 6.03 -22.31 4.09
C ILE A 247 5.53 -23.58 4.77
N LEU A 248 4.38 -23.50 5.46
CA LEU A 248 3.71 -24.63 6.14
C LEU A 248 2.69 -25.30 5.22
#